data_AF-A0A8K2ARB1-F1
#
_entry.id   AF-A0A8K2ARB1-F1
#
_cell.length_a   1.000
_cell.length_b   1.000
_cell.length_c   1.000
_cell.angle_alpha   90.00
_cell.angle_beta   90.00
_cell.angle_gamma   90.00
#
_symmetry.space_group_name_H-M   'P 1'
#
loop_
_entity.id
_entity.type
_entity.pdbx_description
1 polymer ?
#
loop_
_entity_poly.entity_id
_entity_poly.type
_entity_poly.pdbx_seq_one_letter_code
_entity_poly.pdbx_strand_id
1 'polypeptide(L)'
;MYVMVPITCLLCFMLLAMSFAIKWTSNMNLSEKMTPFECGFDPLGPTRTPFSVRFILLMMFFLIFDVETVVALPLLHSSLLFPQLDSGLYIFLFFTVLVSGLFYEWYNGALNWN
;
A
#
# COMPACT_ATOMS: atom_id res chain seq x y z
N MET A 1 -23.29 -3.71 5.11
CA MET A 1 -22.21 -3.38 4.16
C MET A 1 -22.75 -2.86 2.83
N TYR A 2 -23.64 -3.59 2.14
CA TYR A 2 -24.20 -3.19 0.84
C TYR A 2 -24.89 -1.82 0.80
N VAL A 3 -25.52 -1.37 1.89
CA VAL A 3 -26.18 -0.04 1.95
C VAL A 3 -25.20 1.08 2.30
N MET A 4 -24.12 0.79 3.04
CA MET A 4 -23.16 1.82 3.48
C MET A 4 -22.26 2.30 2.35
N VAL A 5 -21.80 1.37 1.48
CA VAL A 5 -20.94 1.68 0.33
C VAL A 5 -21.57 2.69 -0.64
N PRO A 6 -22.82 2.51 -1.13
CA PRO A 6 -23.43 3.48 -2.05
C PRO A 6 -23.67 4.83 -1.38
N ILE A 7 -23.98 4.87 -0.08
CA ILE A 7 -24.11 6.13 0.68
C ILE A 7 -22.77 6.87 0.71
N THR A 8 -21.66 6.18 1.00
CA THR A 8 -20.32 6.80 1.00
C THR A 8 -19.90 7.28 -0.38
N CYS A 9 -20.18 6.52 -1.44
CA CYS A 9 -19.88 6.94 -2.81
C CYS A 9 -20.68 8.19 -3.19
N LEU A 10 -21.98 8.21 -2.87
CA LEU A 10 -22.84 9.36 -3.14
C LEU A 10 -22.33 10.61 -2.42
N LEU A 11 -21.92 10.47 -1.16
CA LEU A 11 -21.34 11.58 -0.41
C LEU A 11 -20.04 12.10 -1.05
N CYS A 12 -19.13 11.22 -1.48
CA CYS A 12 -17.92 11.61 -2.22
C CYS A 12 -18.24 12.35 -3.53
N PHE A 13 -19.23 11.87 -4.29
CA PHE A 13 -19.67 12.53 -5.52
C PHE A 13 -20.27 13.91 -5.26
N MET A 14 -21.08 14.06 -4.20
CA MET A 14 -21.68 15.35 -3.82
C MET A 14 -20.60 16.36 -3.41
N LEU A 15 -19.59 15.94 -2.63
CA LEU A 15 -18.46 16.80 -2.24
C LEU A 15 -17.63 17.22 -3.46
N LEU A 16 -17.36 16.30 -4.39
CA LEU A 16 -16.68 16.60 -5.65
C LEU A 16 -17.48 17.60 -6.49
N ALA A 17 -18.79 17.39 -6.65
CA ALA A 17 -19.66 18.30 -7.40
C ALA A 17 -19.69 19.70 -6.78
N MET A 18 -19.75 19.80 -5.45
CA MET A 18 -19.70 21.07 -4.73
C MET A 18 -18.35 21.78 -4.95
N SER A 19 -17.23 21.05 -4.89
CA SER A 19 -15.90 21.61 -5.15
C SER A 19 -15.76 22.16 -6.58
N PHE A 20 -16.35 21.48 -7.57
CA PHE A 20 -16.34 21.92 -8.96
C PHE A 20 -17.26 23.13 -9.17
N ALA A 21 -18.43 23.16 -8.52
CA ALA A 21 -19.34 24.31 -8.56
C ALA A 21 -18.71 25.57 -7.97
N ILE A 22 -18.00 25.48 -6.84
CA ILE A 22 -17.26 26.60 -6.24
C ILE A 22 -16.12 27.07 -7.16
N LYS A 23 -15.43 26.14 -7.83
CA LYS A 23 -14.40 26.49 -8.81
C LYS A 23 -14.99 27.21 -10.02
N TRP A 24 -16.13 26.77 -10.53
CA TRP A 24 -16.80 27.38 -11.69
C TRP A 24 -17.20 28.83 -11.44
N THR A 25 -17.55 29.20 -10.21
CA THR A 25 -17.89 30.58 -9.85
C THR A 25 -16.66 31.46 -9.59
N SER A 26 -15.48 30.87 -9.40
CA SER A 26 -14.23 31.58 -9.12
C SER A 26 -13.45 31.91 -10.40
N ASN A 27 -13.50 33.17 -10.83
CA ASN A 27 -12.86 33.67 -12.05
C ASN A 27 -11.37 34.01 -11.84
N MET A 28 -10.59 33.06 -11.31
CA MET A 28 -9.18 33.24 -10.96
C MET A 28 -8.24 32.83 -12.11
N ASN A 29 -7.21 33.64 -12.39
CA ASN A 29 -6.17 33.33 -13.37
C ASN A 29 -5.47 32.01 -13.03
N LEU A 30 -5.78 30.96 -13.80
CA LEU A 30 -5.42 29.58 -13.46
C LEU A 30 -3.97 29.22 -13.85
N SER A 31 -3.31 29.99 -14.71
CA SER A 31 -2.03 29.58 -15.33
C SER A 31 -0.92 29.28 -14.33
N GLU A 32 -0.61 30.22 -13.42
CA GLU A 32 0.42 30.04 -12.38
C GLU A 32 -0.03 29.10 -11.25
N LYS A 33 -1.34 28.93 -11.05
CA LYS A 33 -1.85 27.95 -10.07
C LYS A 33 -1.73 26.51 -10.57
N MET A 34 -1.59 26.33 -11.88
CA MET A 34 -1.48 25.02 -12.53
C MET A 34 -0.03 24.60 -12.77
N THR A 35 0.95 25.43 -12.42
CA THR A 35 2.36 25.05 -12.47
C THR A 35 2.73 24.20 -11.25
N PRO A 36 3.67 23.24 -11.40
CA PRO A 36 4.14 22.45 -10.28
C PRO A 36 4.81 23.34 -9.23
N PHE A 37 4.60 23.03 -7.96
CA PHE A 37 5.18 23.77 -6.85
C PHE A 37 6.59 23.25 -6.53
N GLU A 38 7.62 24.07 -6.76
CA GLU A 38 9.01 23.79 -6.37
C GLU A 38 9.56 24.96 -5.54
N CYS A 39 8.99 25.14 -4.33
CA CYS A 39 9.35 26.23 -3.40
C CYS A 39 9.24 27.65 -4.01
N GLY A 40 8.36 27.84 -4.99
CA GLY A 40 8.17 29.13 -5.68
C GLY A 40 9.10 29.35 -6.89
N PHE A 41 9.87 28.33 -7.28
CA PHE A 41 10.71 28.34 -8.47
C PHE A 41 10.12 27.46 -9.58
N ASP A 42 10.55 27.71 -10.81
CA ASP A 42 10.28 26.83 -11.93
C ASP A 42 11.01 25.49 -11.72
N PRO A 43 10.39 24.36 -12.11
CA PRO A 43 10.97 23.07 -11.85
C PRO A 43 12.30 22.90 -12.59
N LEU A 44 13.34 22.49 -11.86
CA LEU A 44 14.71 22.37 -12.39
C LEU A 44 14.88 21.22 -13.40
N GLY A 45 13.93 20.30 -13.46
CA GLY A 45 13.98 19.14 -14.32
C GLY A 45 12.66 18.39 -14.41
N PRO A 46 12.65 17.26 -15.14
CA PRO A 46 11.47 16.42 -15.20
C PRO A 46 11.13 15.86 -13.82
N THR A 47 9.84 15.83 -13.48
CA THR A 47 9.33 15.31 -12.21
C THR A 47 9.52 13.79 -12.03
N ARG A 48 9.86 13.07 -13.11
CA ARG A 48 10.03 11.61 -13.13
C ARG A 48 11.50 11.22 -13.35
N THR A 49 12.30 11.42 -12.32
CA THR A 49 13.69 10.93 -12.26
C THR A 49 13.73 9.53 -11.63
N PRO A 50 14.77 8.72 -11.94
CA PRO A 50 14.94 7.44 -11.27
C PRO A 50 15.06 7.64 -9.77
N PHE A 51 14.15 7.05 -9.04
CA PHE A 51 14.12 7.08 -7.58
C PHE A 51 15.00 5.96 -7.01
N SER A 52 15.31 6.03 -5.71
CA SER A 52 16.21 5.04 -5.11
C SER A 52 15.62 3.62 -5.19
N VAL A 53 16.47 2.65 -5.56
CA VAL A 53 16.10 1.21 -5.72
C VAL A 53 15.53 0.61 -4.43
N ARG A 54 15.85 1.22 -3.29
CA ARG A 54 15.39 0.81 -1.95
C ARG A 54 13.86 0.69 -1.85
N PHE A 55 13.11 1.61 -2.47
CA PHE A 55 11.65 1.57 -2.44
C PHE A 55 11.07 0.43 -3.29
N ILE A 56 11.77 0.05 -4.36
CA ILE A 56 11.38 -1.08 -5.21
C ILE A 56 11.60 -2.39 -4.44
N LEU A 57 12.72 -2.52 -3.70
CA LEU A 57 12.97 -3.68 -2.85
C LEU A 57 11.89 -3.83 -1.76
N LEU A 58 11.52 -2.74 -1.09
CA LEU A 58 10.43 -2.74 -0.11
C LEU A 58 9.10 -3.19 -0.72
N MET A 59 8.77 -2.72 -1.94
CA MET A 59 7.56 -3.15 -2.65
C MET A 59 7.59 -4.66 -2.95
N MET A 60 8.73 -5.20 -3.40
CA MET A 60 8.87 -6.62 -3.70
C MET A 60 8.69 -7.49 -2.47
N PHE A 61 9.32 -7.13 -1.34
CA PHE A 61 9.15 -7.85 -0.08
C PHE A 61 7.70 -7.79 0.41
N PHE A 62 7.08 -6.61 0.38
CA PHE A 62 5.68 -6.45 0.74
C PHE A 62 4.77 -7.39 -0.07
N LEU A 63 5.00 -7.49 -1.38
CA LEU A 63 4.21 -8.35 -2.25
C LEU A 63 4.36 -9.84 -1.90
N ILE A 64 5.57 -10.30 -1.60
CA ILE A 64 5.82 -11.68 -1.19
C ILE A 64 5.16 -11.96 0.17
N PHE A 65 5.38 -11.10 1.17
CA PHE A 65 4.76 -11.24 2.48
C PHE A 65 3.22 -11.19 2.43
N ASP A 66 2.63 -10.37 1.55
CA ASP A 66 1.17 -10.31 1.38
C ASP A 66 0.63 -11.67 0.90
N VAL A 67 1.26 -12.28 -0.10
CA VAL A 67 0.90 -13.62 -0.59
C VAL A 67 1.04 -14.68 0.51
N GLU A 68 2.10 -14.61 1.31
CA GLU A 68 2.30 -15.52 2.43
C GLU A 68 1.21 -15.37 3.50
N THR A 69 0.77 -14.15 3.81
CA THR A 69 -0.32 -13.93 4.78
C THR A 69 -1.67 -14.43 4.27
N VAL A 70 -1.92 -14.34 2.96
CA VAL A 70 -3.11 -14.93 2.32
C VAL A 70 -3.15 -16.44 2.50
N VAL A 71 -2.01 -17.12 2.55
CA VAL A 71 -1.92 -18.56 2.83
C VAL A 71 -1.97 -18.85 4.34
N ALA A 72 -1.33 -18.01 5.16
CA ALA A 72 -1.24 -18.18 6.61
C ALA A 72 -2.62 -18.16 7.30
N LEU A 73 -3.48 -17.21 6.92
CA LEU A 73 -4.76 -16.98 7.61
C LEU A 73 -5.74 -18.15 7.47
N PRO A 74 -5.99 -18.72 6.27
CA PRO A 74 -6.81 -19.91 6.11
C PRO A 74 -6.24 -21.13 6.84
N LEU A 75 -4.91 -21.30 6.84
CA LEU A 75 -4.25 -22.40 7.54
C LEU A 75 -4.52 -22.33 9.04
N LEU A 76 -4.35 -21.15 9.65
CA LEU A 76 -4.68 -20.92 11.06
C LEU A 76 -6.17 -21.16 11.34
N HIS A 77 -7.05 -20.60 10.52
CA HIS A 77 -8.49 -20.77 10.69
C HIS A 77 -8.95 -22.23 10.61
N SER A 78 -8.41 -22.99 9.66
CA SER A 78 -8.72 -24.41 9.49
C SER A 78 -8.31 -25.26 10.70
N SER A 79 -7.14 -24.96 11.29
CA SER A 79 -6.64 -25.68 12.46
C SER A 79 -7.48 -25.46 13.73
N LEU A 80 -8.09 -24.27 13.85
CA LEU A 80 -9.01 -23.94 14.95
C LEU A 80 -10.35 -24.66 14.81
N LEU A 81 -10.86 -24.81 13.58
CA LEU A 81 -12.14 -25.48 13.33
C LEU A 81 -12.03 -27.01 13.36
N PHE A 82 -10.93 -27.55 12.83
CA PHE A 82 -10.69 -28.99 12.73
C PHE A 82 -9.28 -29.33 13.26
N PRO A 83 -9.12 -29.44 14.59
CA PRO A 83 -7.83 -29.75 15.18
C PRO A 83 -7.44 -31.19 14.84
N GLN A 84 -6.41 -31.33 14.01
CA GLN A 84 -5.71 -32.59 13.75
C GLN A 84 -4.36 -32.54 14.45
N LEU A 85 -3.85 -33.67 14.93
CA LEU A 85 -2.56 -33.73 15.65
C LEU A 85 -1.40 -33.14 14.80
N ASP A 86 -1.46 -33.32 13.48
CA ASP A 86 -0.41 -32.85 12.57
C ASP A 86 -0.56 -31.38 12.14
N SER A 87 -1.74 -30.76 12.31
CA SER A 87 -1.99 -29.40 11.81
C SER A 87 -1.12 -28.34 12.51
N GLY A 88 -0.83 -28.54 13.80
CA GLY A 88 0.08 -27.68 14.56
C GLY A 88 1.52 -27.75 14.06
N LEU A 89 1.98 -28.93 13.62
CA LEU A 89 3.33 -29.10 13.06
C LEU A 89 3.46 -28.37 11.71
N TYR A 90 2.45 -28.45 10.84
CA TYR A 90 2.46 -27.72 9.56
C TYR A 90 2.47 -26.21 9.75
N ILE A 91 1.68 -25.69 10.70
CA ILE A 91 1.68 -24.26 11.04
C ILE A 91 3.05 -23.83 11.57
N PHE A 92 3.62 -24.60 12.49
CA PHE A 92 4.93 -24.30 13.06
C PHE A 92 6.02 -24.30 11.98
N LEU A 93 6.04 -25.29 11.08
CA LEU A 93 6.97 -25.33 9.96
C LEU A 93 6.79 -24.14 9.02
N PHE A 94 5.55 -23.79 8.70
CA PHE A 94 5.23 -22.64 7.84
C PHE A 94 5.80 -21.33 8.42
N PHE A 95 5.52 -21.03 9.70
CA PHE A 95 6.06 -19.82 10.33
C PHE A 95 7.58 -19.85 10.49
N THR A 96 8.18 -21.03 10.69
CA THR A 96 9.64 -21.17 10.75
C THR A 96 10.29 -20.76 9.41
N VAL A 97 9.69 -21.16 8.29
CA VAL A 97 10.16 -20.76 6.95
C VAL A 97 10.06 -19.24 6.77
N LEU A 98 8.93 -18.62 7.13
CA LEU A 98 8.75 -17.17 7.05
C LEU A 98 9.81 -16.40 7.84
N VAL A 99 10.04 -16.80 9.09
CA VAL A 99 11.02 -16.17 9.96
C VAL A 99 12.43 -16.34 9.40
N SER A 100 12.77 -17.53 8.87
CA SER A 100 14.08 -17.79 8.27
C SER A 100 14.33 -16.95 7.00
N GLY A 101 13.30 -16.76 6.17
CA GLY A 101 13.37 -15.90 4.98
C GLY A 101 13.63 -14.44 5.35
N LEU A 102 12.89 -13.93 6.33
CA LEU A 102 13.10 -12.57 6.85
C LEU A 102 14.50 -12.37 7.43
N PHE A 103 15.04 -13.34 8.17
CA PHE A 103 16.41 -13.28 8.67
C PHE A 103 17.44 -13.24 7.52
N TYR A 104 17.23 -14.01 6.46
CA TYR A 104 18.11 -14.01 5.29
C TYR A 104 18.11 -12.66 4.58
N GLU A 105 16.94 -12.06 4.38
CA GLU A 105 16.79 -10.73 3.78
C GLU A 105 17.45 -9.63 4.62
N TRP A 106 17.31 -9.72 5.95
CA TRP A 106 17.94 -8.79 6.87
C TRP A 106 19.46 -8.90 6.84
N TYR A 107 20.00 -10.12 6.85
CA TYR A 107 21.45 -10.36 6.76
C TYR A 107 22.06 -9.78 5.48
N ASN A 108 21.34 -9.85 4.35
CA ASN A 108 21.77 -9.25 3.09
C ASN A 108 21.65 -7.72 3.04
N GLY A 109 21.19 -7.09 4.12
CA GLY A 109 21.09 -5.63 4.23
C GLY A 109 20.01 -5.03 3.35
N ALA A 110 19.09 -5.83 2.83
CA ALA A 110 18.00 -5.34 1.97
C ALA A 110 17.02 -4.42 2.74
N LEU A 111 17.02 -4.52 4.07
CA LEU A 111 16.23 -3.71 5.00
C LEU A 111 17.01 -2.51 5.58
N ASN A 112 18.28 -2.31 5.23
CA ASN A 112 19.09 -1.23 5.79
C ASN A 112 18.71 0.13 5.17
N TRP A 113 18.45 1.13 6.02
CA TRP A 113 18.08 2.49 5.64
C TRP A 113 19.19 3.51 5.95
N ASN A 114 20.45 3.10 5.84
CA ASN A 114 21.56 4.05 5.79
C ASN A 114 21.94 4.29 4.33
#